data_AF-A0AAE4DDI8-F1
#
_entry.id   AF-A0AAE4DDI8-F1
#
_cell.length_a   1.000
_cell.length_b   1.000
_cell.length_c   1.000
_cell.angle_alpha   90.00
_cell.angle_beta   90.00
_cell.angle_gamma   90.00
#
_symmetry.space_group_name_H-M   'P 1'
#
loop_
_entity.id
_entity.type
_entity.pdbx_description
1 polymer ?
#
loop_
_entity_poly.entity_id
_entity_poly.type
_entity_poly.pdbx_seq_one_letter_code
_entity_poly.pdbx_strand_id
1 'polypeptide(L)'
;MKFKTRQNSKLLDMRENAMEMKSGIYGSTLVSNLKCEDLSDIRKSMNFLLQQGKKAKKTVILSDPAGKPKPQLFEEIANILQQNIIERFIGIGPGFCNNKTQFNYENQAFYKGVDELLEKEDLLTFEEHFILVAGSSKSNFQKLDYVFQEKTHETILNISLDNLIHNLNVYRSVLKPNVKLMVMVKAAAYGSGITQIGNLLQANDVDYLGVAYPDEGINLRLAGVELPIMVLSPEQSGYEAMIRFNLEPEIYNLRGFRAFTEKLKKSASEFENPYPIHIKVDTGMNRLGFEEHQIDELIEQLRSEPSVRVTSVMSHLAVSEDPNENEFTLGQIEKFERIAQKLKKELGYSFQKHILNSSGISRFPDAQFDMVRLGLGIYGVTGDKELQPKLKHISSLRSEIVQIREIEAGETVGYGRAEKASKKMRIATVSIGYADGLDRRLGNRKANMLINNQPAPIIGNVCMDMCMLDITDLTDVKEGNEVIVFGQNQTVQQLAKIMETIPYEVLTSVSGRVKRVYLQE
;
A
#
# COMPACT_ATOMS: atom_id res chain seq x y z
N MET A 1 0.45 -33.86 13.06
CA MET A 1 -0.86 -33.27 13.48
C MET A 1 -1.75 -33.23 12.23
N LYS A 2 -2.83 -34.00 12.15
CA LYS A 2 -3.69 -34.04 10.94
C LYS A 2 -4.51 -32.74 10.87
N PHE A 3 -4.10 -31.80 10.04
CA PHE A 3 -4.88 -30.60 9.74
C PHE A 3 -6.15 -31.00 8.97
N LYS A 4 -7.31 -30.93 9.63
CA LYS A 4 -8.61 -30.88 8.94
C LYS A 4 -8.81 -29.46 8.46
N THR A 5 -8.50 -29.19 7.19
CA THR A 5 -8.89 -27.96 6.50
C THR A 5 -10.42 -27.90 6.45
N ARG A 6 -11.04 -26.96 7.17
CA ARG A 6 -12.44 -26.58 6.90
C ARG A 6 -12.44 -25.98 5.50
N GLN A 7 -13.08 -26.67 4.55
CA GLN A 7 -13.36 -26.14 3.21
C GLN A 7 -14.35 -24.98 3.32
N ASN A 8 -13.85 -23.74 3.43
CA ASN A 8 -14.65 -22.55 3.16
C ASN A 8 -14.54 -22.23 1.65
N SER A 9 -15.22 -23.04 0.83
CA SER A 9 -15.16 -22.99 -0.65
C SER A 9 -15.91 -21.82 -1.29
N LYS A 10 -16.48 -20.88 -0.53
CA LYS A 10 -17.30 -19.77 -1.07
C LYS A 10 -16.69 -18.36 -0.94
N LEU A 11 -15.58 -18.20 -0.22
CA LEU A 11 -14.84 -16.93 -0.14
C LEU A 11 -13.96 -16.65 -1.39
N LEU A 12 -13.84 -17.63 -2.29
CA LEU A 12 -12.94 -17.62 -3.44
C LEU A 12 -13.55 -17.06 -4.74
N ASP A 13 -14.88 -17.00 -4.87
CA ASP A 13 -15.55 -16.82 -6.18
C ASP A 13 -15.29 -15.45 -6.85
N MET A 14 -14.93 -14.39 -6.08
CA MET A 14 -14.51 -13.09 -6.65
C MET A 14 -12.98 -12.90 -6.72
N ARG A 15 -12.19 -13.81 -6.16
CA ARG A 15 -10.70 -13.76 -6.13
C ARG A 15 -10.06 -14.57 -7.25
N GLU A 16 -10.89 -15.24 -8.02
CA GLU A 16 -10.51 -16.47 -8.67
C GLU A 16 -9.61 -16.27 -9.91
N ASN A 17 -9.49 -15.04 -10.43
CA ASN A 17 -8.68 -14.74 -11.62
C ASN A 17 -7.53 -13.74 -11.38
N ALA A 18 -7.35 -13.23 -10.16
CA ALA A 18 -6.33 -12.22 -9.85
C ALA A 18 -5.11 -12.83 -9.17
N MET A 19 -3.92 -12.30 -9.48
CA MET A 19 -2.72 -12.59 -8.70
C MET A 19 -2.82 -11.93 -7.34
N GLU A 20 -2.55 -12.69 -6.29
CA GLU A 20 -2.54 -12.21 -4.91
C GLU A 20 -1.13 -12.14 -4.36
N MET A 21 -0.79 -11.06 -3.65
CA MET A 21 0.43 -10.99 -2.83
C MET A 21 0.08 -10.74 -1.36
N LYS A 22 0.77 -11.41 -0.45
CA LYS A 22 0.52 -11.36 1.00
C LYS A 22 1.76 -11.78 1.80
N SER A 23 1.79 -11.43 3.09
CA SER A 23 2.85 -11.87 4.00
C SER A 23 2.85 -13.40 4.15
N GLY A 24 4.03 -14.00 4.05
CA GLY A 24 4.26 -15.43 4.19
C GLY A 24 5.01 -15.80 5.47
N ILE A 25 5.08 -17.09 5.75
CA ILE A 25 5.78 -17.66 6.92
C ILE A 25 7.27 -17.26 6.95
N TYR A 26 7.86 -17.18 8.15
CA TYR A 26 9.30 -16.96 8.32
C TYR A 26 9.84 -15.73 7.56
N GLY A 27 9.10 -14.61 7.60
CA GLY A 27 9.49 -13.37 6.93
C GLY A 27 9.42 -13.42 5.40
N SER A 28 8.87 -14.48 4.81
CA SER A 28 8.68 -14.61 3.37
C SER A 28 7.55 -13.71 2.86
N THR A 29 7.52 -13.50 1.54
CA THR A 29 6.36 -12.92 0.85
C THR A 29 5.79 -13.96 -0.09
N LEU A 30 4.48 -14.17 -0.03
CA LEU A 30 3.77 -15.14 -0.85
C LEU A 30 3.05 -14.44 -2.00
N VAL A 31 3.31 -14.88 -3.22
CA VAL A 31 2.61 -14.53 -4.45
C VAL A 31 1.85 -15.75 -4.92
N SER A 32 0.55 -15.62 -5.16
CA SER A 32 -0.32 -16.73 -5.50
C SER A 32 -1.09 -16.45 -6.77
N ASN A 33 -1.00 -17.39 -7.73
CA ASN A 33 -1.85 -17.43 -8.91
C ASN A 33 -2.46 -18.84 -9.02
N LEU A 34 -3.65 -19.01 -8.45
CA LEU A 34 -4.30 -20.32 -8.29
C LEU A 34 -5.13 -20.75 -9.52
N LYS A 35 -5.11 -19.95 -10.60
CA LYS A 35 -5.64 -20.29 -11.92
C LYS A 35 -4.60 -20.03 -13.01
N CYS A 36 -3.38 -20.49 -12.76
CA CYS A 36 -2.33 -20.49 -13.77
C CYS A 36 -2.54 -21.69 -14.70
N GLU A 37 -3.17 -21.48 -15.86
CA GLU A 37 -3.57 -22.58 -16.75
C GLU A 37 -2.58 -22.79 -17.90
N ASP A 38 -1.89 -21.73 -18.34
CA ASP A 38 -1.02 -21.75 -19.51
C ASP A 38 0.31 -20.97 -19.32
N LEU A 39 1.09 -20.89 -20.39
CA LEU A 39 2.38 -20.20 -20.40
C LEU A 39 2.26 -18.68 -20.21
N SER A 40 1.18 -18.07 -20.72
CA SER A 40 0.95 -16.63 -20.56
C SER A 40 0.75 -16.30 -19.09
N ASP A 41 -0.02 -17.11 -18.35
CA ASP A 41 -0.21 -16.95 -16.91
C ASP A 41 1.08 -17.11 -16.12
N ILE A 42 1.93 -18.08 -16.50
CA ILE A 42 3.26 -18.26 -15.90
C ILE A 42 4.10 -17.00 -16.13
N ARG A 43 4.14 -16.46 -17.37
CA ARG A 43 4.90 -15.24 -17.68
C ARG A 43 4.42 -14.04 -16.88
N LYS A 44 3.10 -13.84 -16.73
CA LYS A 44 2.53 -12.78 -15.90
C LYS A 44 2.96 -12.93 -14.43
N SER A 45 2.84 -14.13 -13.89
CA SER A 45 3.21 -14.45 -12.50
C SER A 45 4.69 -14.22 -12.23
N MET A 46 5.54 -14.60 -13.17
CA MET A 46 6.98 -14.37 -13.11
C MET A 46 7.31 -12.87 -13.16
N ASN A 47 6.71 -12.11 -14.08
CA ASN A 47 6.93 -10.67 -14.17
C ASN A 47 6.54 -9.97 -12.87
N PHE A 48 5.40 -10.33 -12.28
CA PHE A 48 4.95 -9.80 -11.00
C PHE A 48 5.94 -10.12 -9.87
N LEU A 49 6.37 -11.39 -9.77
CA LEU A 49 7.38 -11.83 -8.78
C LEU A 49 8.68 -11.03 -8.90
N LEU A 50 9.17 -10.84 -10.13
CA LEU A 50 10.42 -10.15 -10.41
C LEU A 50 10.34 -8.65 -10.10
N GLN A 51 9.19 -8.03 -10.41
CA GLN A 51 8.94 -6.62 -10.13
C GLN A 51 8.89 -6.35 -8.62
N GLN A 52 8.20 -7.20 -7.84
CA GLN A 52 8.01 -7.01 -6.41
C GLN A 52 9.21 -7.49 -5.57
N GLY A 53 9.91 -8.54 -6.02
CA GLY A 53 11.00 -9.20 -5.31
C GLY A 53 12.41 -8.88 -5.82
N LYS A 54 12.67 -7.67 -6.34
CA LYS A 54 13.91 -7.31 -7.08
C LYS A 54 15.21 -7.80 -6.39
N LYS A 55 15.36 -7.54 -5.08
CA LYS A 55 16.54 -7.94 -4.27
C LYS A 55 16.32 -9.17 -3.39
N ALA A 56 15.12 -9.76 -3.43
CA ALA A 56 14.79 -10.90 -2.59
C ALA A 56 15.24 -12.20 -3.25
N LYS A 57 15.54 -13.20 -2.40
CA LYS A 57 15.63 -14.60 -2.83
C LYS A 57 14.26 -15.06 -3.31
N LYS A 58 14.18 -15.81 -4.39
CA LYS A 58 12.94 -16.20 -5.06
C LYS A 58 12.82 -17.71 -5.11
N THR A 59 11.66 -18.21 -4.69
CA THR A 59 11.27 -19.60 -4.92
C THR A 59 10.08 -19.63 -5.86
N VAL A 60 10.16 -20.42 -6.92
CA VAL A 60 9.05 -20.59 -7.86
C VAL A 60 8.50 -22.01 -7.73
N ILE A 61 7.23 -22.13 -7.35
CA ILE A 61 6.48 -23.37 -7.22
C ILE A 61 5.40 -23.40 -8.31
N LEU A 62 5.53 -24.32 -9.26
CA LEU A 62 4.59 -24.46 -10.38
C LEU A 62 3.87 -25.80 -10.33
N SER A 63 2.55 -25.80 -10.55
CA SER A 63 1.83 -27.03 -10.88
C SER A 63 1.86 -27.29 -12.38
N ASP A 64 1.67 -28.54 -12.79
CA ASP A 64 1.39 -28.85 -14.19
C ASP A 64 0.32 -27.90 -14.79
N PRO A 65 0.58 -27.33 -15.98
CA PRO A 65 -0.40 -26.56 -16.72
C PRO A 65 -1.65 -27.37 -17.04
N ALA A 66 -2.76 -26.70 -17.31
CA ALA A 66 -4.04 -27.37 -17.56
C ALA A 66 -3.99 -28.27 -18.81
N GLY A 67 -4.77 -29.37 -18.79
CA GLY A 67 -4.89 -30.29 -19.93
C GLY A 67 -3.81 -31.37 -19.98
N LYS A 68 -3.38 -31.74 -21.19
CA LYS A 68 -2.28 -32.69 -21.45
C LYS A 68 -1.12 -31.93 -22.08
N PRO A 69 -0.32 -31.19 -21.29
CA PRO A 69 0.74 -30.35 -21.82
C PRO A 69 1.79 -31.19 -22.54
N LYS A 70 2.20 -30.73 -23.73
CA LYS A 70 3.25 -31.38 -24.50
C LYS A 70 4.64 -31.09 -23.90
N PRO A 71 5.66 -31.94 -24.11
CA PRO A 71 7.02 -31.70 -23.65
C PRO A 71 7.59 -30.32 -24.01
N GLN A 72 7.25 -29.76 -25.17
CA GLN A 72 7.71 -28.42 -25.59
C GLN A 72 7.33 -27.31 -24.61
N LEU A 73 6.17 -27.42 -23.95
CA LEU A 73 5.74 -26.40 -22.98
C LEU A 73 6.68 -26.35 -21.77
N PHE A 74 7.19 -27.49 -21.32
CA PHE A 74 8.11 -27.56 -20.19
C PHE A 74 9.49 -27.00 -20.53
N GLU A 75 9.93 -27.17 -21.79
CA GLU A 75 11.15 -26.53 -22.31
C GLU A 75 11.01 -25.00 -22.33
N GLU A 76 9.86 -24.49 -22.75
CA GLU A 76 9.57 -23.05 -22.71
C GLU A 76 9.53 -22.51 -21.27
N ILE A 77 8.95 -23.26 -20.32
CA ILE A 77 8.97 -22.90 -18.89
C ILE A 77 10.40 -22.90 -18.36
N ALA A 78 11.20 -23.93 -18.65
CA ALA A 78 12.60 -24.02 -18.25
C ALA A 78 13.40 -22.82 -18.76
N ASN A 79 13.19 -22.41 -20.02
CA ASN A 79 13.81 -21.22 -20.61
C ASN A 79 13.40 -19.93 -19.90
N ILE A 80 12.11 -19.75 -19.58
CA ILE A 80 11.62 -18.58 -18.83
C ILE A 80 12.31 -18.50 -17.48
N LEU A 81 12.35 -19.63 -16.76
CA LEU A 81 13.03 -19.67 -15.50
C LEU A 81 14.49 -19.24 -15.73
N GLN A 82 15.24 -19.93 -16.61
CA GLN A 82 16.71 -19.79 -16.76
C GLN A 82 17.17 -18.38 -17.12
N GLN A 83 16.31 -17.60 -17.76
CA GLN A 83 16.57 -16.20 -18.08
C GLN A 83 16.50 -15.26 -16.86
N ASN A 84 16.08 -15.77 -15.70
CA ASN A 84 15.82 -14.99 -14.50
C ASN A 84 16.58 -15.53 -13.29
N ILE A 85 16.95 -14.63 -12.38
CA ILE A 85 17.62 -14.97 -11.11
C ILE A 85 16.56 -15.57 -10.17
N ILE A 86 16.57 -16.90 -10.07
CA ILE A 86 15.68 -17.69 -9.21
C ILE A 86 16.53 -18.64 -8.39
N GLU A 87 16.46 -18.50 -7.07
CA GLU A 87 17.25 -19.25 -6.10
C GLU A 87 16.75 -20.68 -5.96
N ARG A 88 15.46 -20.93 -6.21
CA ARG A 88 14.86 -22.26 -6.10
C ARG A 88 13.67 -22.46 -7.02
N PHE A 89 13.60 -23.64 -7.65
CA PHE A 89 12.47 -24.06 -8.45
C PHE A 89 11.85 -25.37 -7.94
N ILE A 90 10.53 -25.44 -7.86
CA ILE A 90 9.79 -26.64 -7.48
C ILE A 90 8.67 -26.91 -8.50
N GLY A 91 8.76 -28.03 -9.20
CA GLY A 91 7.71 -28.51 -10.13
C GLY A 91 6.81 -29.55 -9.48
N ILE A 92 5.49 -29.38 -9.54
CA ILE A 92 4.52 -30.29 -8.95
C ILE A 92 3.59 -30.87 -10.02
N GLY A 93 3.58 -32.20 -10.13
CA GLY A 93 2.68 -32.95 -10.99
C GLY A 93 3.41 -33.93 -11.92
N PRO A 94 2.67 -34.88 -12.52
CA PRO A 94 3.24 -35.88 -13.42
C PRO A 94 3.96 -35.29 -14.63
N GLY A 95 3.50 -34.17 -15.19
CA GLY A 95 4.13 -33.49 -16.32
C GLY A 95 5.53 -32.99 -15.99
N PHE A 96 5.69 -32.23 -14.90
CA PHE A 96 6.98 -31.80 -14.39
C PHE A 96 7.88 -32.98 -14.01
N CYS A 97 7.36 -34.01 -13.33
CA CYS A 97 8.14 -35.20 -12.99
C CYS A 97 8.67 -35.95 -14.23
N ASN A 98 7.86 -36.06 -15.28
CA ASN A 98 8.24 -36.75 -16.53
C ASN A 98 9.24 -35.95 -17.37
N ASN A 99 9.21 -34.61 -17.28
CA ASN A 99 10.08 -33.72 -18.06
C ASN A 99 11.22 -33.11 -17.24
N LYS A 100 11.50 -33.61 -16.03
CA LYS A 100 12.50 -33.05 -15.10
C LYS A 100 13.91 -32.86 -15.69
N THR A 101 14.31 -33.66 -16.68
CA THR A 101 15.62 -33.57 -17.34
C THR A 101 15.78 -32.33 -18.20
N GLN A 102 14.68 -31.64 -18.54
CA GLN A 102 14.70 -30.36 -19.26
C GLN A 102 15.06 -29.18 -18.35
N PHE A 103 15.03 -29.38 -17.02
CA PHE A 103 15.35 -28.36 -16.04
C PHE A 103 16.75 -28.60 -15.50
N ASN A 104 17.59 -27.57 -15.58
CA ASN A 104 18.96 -27.57 -15.08
C ASN A 104 19.16 -26.41 -14.10
N TYR A 105 18.44 -26.46 -12.98
CA TYR A 105 18.56 -25.53 -11.87
C TYR A 105 19.37 -26.13 -10.74
N GLU A 106 20.25 -25.32 -10.13
CA GLU A 106 21.10 -25.75 -9.02
C GLU A 106 20.27 -26.25 -7.83
N ASN A 107 19.19 -25.52 -7.49
CA ASN A 107 18.26 -25.89 -6.44
C ASN A 107 16.87 -26.16 -7.03
N GLN A 108 16.66 -27.39 -7.50
CA GLN A 108 15.38 -27.85 -8.05
C GLN A 108 14.83 -29.08 -7.35
N ALA A 109 13.51 -29.13 -7.18
CA ALA A 109 12.80 -30.30 -6.66
C ALA A 109 11.53 -30.60 -7.48
N PHE A 110 11.11 -31.86 -7.49
CA PHE A 110 9.94 -32.32 -8.22
C PHE A 110 9.09 -33.25 -7.36
N TYR A 111 7.78 -32.98 -7.28
CA TYR A 111 6.82 -33.72 -6.47
C TYR A 111 5.63 -34.18 -7.29
N LYS A 112 5.04 -35.34 -6.98
CA LYS A 112 3.83 -35.82 -7.68
C LYS A 112 2.58 -35.01 -7.30
N GLY A 113 2.60 -34.37 -6.12
CA GLY A 113 1.48 -33.57 -5.63
C GLY A 113 1.87 -32.74 -4.41
N VAL A 114 0.96 -31.86 -4.00
CA VAL A 114 1.13 -30.92 -2.87
C VAL A 114 1.44 -31.64 -1.56
N ASP A 115 0.78 -32.77 -1.29
CA ASP A 115 0.98 -33.51 -0.04
C ASP A 115 2.40 -34.07 0.07
N GLU A 116 2.97 -34.55 -1.03
CA GLU A 116 4.34 -35.07 -1.07
C GLU A 116 5.37 -33.97 -0.83
N LEU A 117 5.13 -32.75 -1.32
CA LEU A 117 5.96 -31.58 -1.01
C LEU A 117 5.92 -31.29 0.48
N LEU A 118 4.73 -31.14 1.06
CA LEU A 118 4.56 -30.78 2.47
C LEU A 118 5.09 -31.83 3.45
N GLU A 119 5.20 -33.09 3.02
CA GLU A 119 5.80 -34.17 3.83
C GLU A 119 7.34 -34.18 3.75
N LYS A 120 7.92 -33.76 2.62
CA LYS A 120 9.35 -33.90 2.35
C LYS A 120 10.16 -32.62 2.53
N GLU A 121 9.52 -31.47 2.40
CA GLU A 121 10.17 -30.17 2.52
C GLU A 121 10.10 -29.64 3.96
N ASP A 122 11.23 -29.09 4.44
CA ASP A 122 11.23 -28.27 5.64
C ASP A 122 10.83 -26.85 5.27
N LEU A 123 9.74 -26.35 5.87
CA LEU A 123 9.22 -25.01 5.59
C LEU A 123 10.19 -23.89 5.98
N LEU A 124 11.15 -24.14 6.87
CA LEU A 124 12.22 -23.19 7.20
C LEU A 124 13.13 -22.88 5.99
N THR A 125 13.19 -23.78 5.00
CA THR A 125 13.97 -23.55 3.77
C THR A 125 13.39 -22.46 2.86
N PHE A 126 12.23 -21.89 3.21
CA PHE A 126 11.58 -20.78 2.52
C PHE A 126 11.71 -19.44 3.28
N GLU A 127 12.46 -19.40 4.38
CA GLU A 127 12.70 -18.21 5.19
C GLU A 127 13.23 -17.04 4.36
N GLU A 128 12.60 -15.86 4.48
CA GLU A 128 12.94 -14.62 3.75
C GLU A 128 12.90 -14.72 2.21
N HIS A 129 12.23 -15.73 1.65
CA HIS A 129 12.03 -15.84 0.21
C HIS A 129 10.78 -15.07 -0.27
N PHE A 130 10.81 -14.61 -1.52
CA PHE A 130 9.64 -14.27 -2.30
C PHE A 130 9.18 -15.55 -3.03
N ILE A 131 8.07 -16.11 -2.58
CA ILE A 131 7.58 -17.42 -2.98
C ILE A 131 6.44 -17.22 -3.97
N LEU A 132 6.62 -17.66 -5.21
CA LEU A 132 5.53 -17.77 -6.17
C LEU A 132 4.91 -19.17 -6.10
N VAL A 133 3.61 -19.23 -5.85
CA VAL A 133 2.76 -20.42 -5.94
C VAL A 133 1.80 -20.22 -7.10
N ALA A 134 2.13 -20.78 -8.26
CA ALA A 134 1.27 -20.69 -9.45
C ALA A 134 0.84 -22.09 -9.89
N GLY A 135 -0.47 -22.34 -9.90
CA GLY A 135 -1.00 -23.64 -10.24
C GLY A 135 -2.36 -23.57 -10.91
N SER A 136 -2.71 -24.64 -11.62
CA SER A 136 -4.01 -24.81 -12.24
C SER A 136 -5.09 -25.07 -11.19
N SER A 137 -6.34 -24.83 -11.55
CA SER A 137 -7.52 -25.06 -10.69
C SER A 137 -7.62 -26.49 -10.11
N LYS A 138 -6.93 -27.46 -10.71
CA LYS A 138 -6.94 -28.89 -10.32
C LYS A 138 -5.79 -29.30 -9.38
N SER A 139 -4.84 -28.40 -9.09
CA SER A 139 -3.56 -28.73 -8.44
C SER A 139 -3.60 -28.80 -6.91
N ASN A 140 -4.74 -28.50 -6.28
CA ASN A 140 -4.88 -28.37 -4.80
C ASN A 140 -3.91 -27.33 -4.18
N PHE A 141 -3.42 -26.37 -4.99
CA PHE A 141 -2.49 -25.33 -4.55
C PHE A 141 -3.10 -24.36 -3.54
N GLN A 142 -4.43 -24.33 -3.38
CA GLN A 142 -5.08 -23.63 -2.27
C GLN A 142 -4.52 -24.07 -0.90
N LYS A 143 -4.11 -25.34 -0.78
CA LYS A 143 -3.48 -25.86 0.43
C LYS A 143 -2.08 -25.28 0.66
N LEU A 144 -1.26 -25.15 -0.39
CA LEU A 144 0.06 -24.50 -0.30
C LEU A 144 -0.11 -23.02 0.05
N ASP A 145 -1.01 -22.34 -0.65
CA ASP A 145 -1.34 -20.94 -0.39
C ASP A 145 -1.71 -20.70 1.08
N TYR A 146 -2.50 -21.60 1.67
CA TYR A 146 -2.86 -21.53 3.08
C TYR A 146 -1.67 -21.80 4.02
N VAL A 147 -0.86 -22.83 3.74
CA VAL A 147 0.27 -23.22 4.61
C VAL A 147 1.38 -22.17 4.61
N PHE A 148 1.63 -21.50 3.49
CA PHE A 148 2.67 -20.49 3.38
C PHE A 148 2.28 -19.11 3.91
N GLN A 149 1.03 -18.89 4.34
CA GLN A 149 0.59 -17.58 4.86
C GLN A 149 1.02 -17.33 6.30
N GLU A 150 1.45 -16.10 6.60
CA GLU A 150 1.75 -15.66 7.97
C GLU A 150 0.48 -15.50 8.82
N LYS A 151 -0.53 -14.82 8.25
CA LYS A 151 -1.77 -14.46 8.93
C LYS A 151 -2.94 -15.21 8.32
N THR A 152 -3.66 -15.95 9.18
CA THR A 152 -4.86 -16.70 8.84
C THR A 152 -6.15 -15.99 9.25
N HIS A 153 -6.07 -14.73 9.68
CA HIS A 153 -7.25 -13.94 10.03
C HIS A 153 -8.17 -13.73 8.82
N GLU A 154 -9.47 -13.82 9.06
CA GLU A 154 -10.52 -13.69 8.06
C GLU A 154 -10.78 -12.22 7.67
N THR A 155 -10.43 -11.29 8.56
CA THR A 155 -10.47 -9.85 8.27
C THR A 155 -9.27 -9.44 7.45
N ILE A 156 -9.54 -8.91 6.26
CA ILE A 156 -8.55 -8.57 5.24
C ILE A 156 -8.74 -7.14 4.72
N LEU A 157 -7.62 -6.49 4.42
CA LEU A 157 -7.56 -5.26 3.64
C LEU A 157 -7.07 -5.62 2.24
N ASN A 158 -7.99 -5.68 1.29
CA ASN A 158 -7.66 -5.87 -0.13
C ASN A 158 -7.19 -4.55 -0.72
N ILE A 159 -6.12 -4.58 -1.50
CA ILE A 159 -5.50 -3.41 -2.13
C ILE A 159 -5.31 -3.72 -3.61
N SER A 160 -6.07 -3.04 -4.48
CA SER A 160 -5.95 -3.17 -5.93
C SER A 160 -4.79 -2.32 -6.46
N LEU A 161 -3.77 -2.98 -7.00
CA LEU A 161 -2.64 -2.33 -7.64
C LEU A 161 -3.04 -1.70 -8.98
N ASP A 162 -3.97 -2.33 -9.70
CA ASP A 162 -4.50 -1.81 -10.96
C ASP A 162 -5.27 -0.50 -10.77
N ASN A 163 -6.09 -0.40 -9.72
CA ASN A 163 -6.79 0.84 -9.40
C ASN A 163 -5.81 1.96 -9.02
N LEU A 164 -4.70 1.61 -8.37
CA LEU A 164 -3.65 2.57 -8.06
C LEU A 164 -2.95 3.07 -9.33
N ILE A 165 -2.57 2.18 -10.25
CA ILE A 165 -1.99 2.56 -11.56
C ILE A 165 -2.98 3.40 -12.36
N HIS A 166 -4.26 3.04 -12.36
CA HIS A 166 -5.33 3.82 -12.98
C HIS A 166 -5.37 5.24 -12.42
N ASN A 167 -5.42 5.40 -11.09
CA ASN A 167 -5.44 6.71 -10.46
C ASN A 167 -4.16 7.51 -10.76
N LEU A 168 -2.99 6.87 -10.73
CA LEU A 168 -1.72 7.48 -11.11
C LEU A 168 -1.82 8.09 -12.53
N ASN A 169 -2.35 7.33 -13.48
CA ASN A 169 -2.51 7.77 -14.86
C ASN A 169 -3.57 8.88 -15.03
N VAL A 170 -4.65 8.85 -14.23
CA VAL A 170 -5.62 9.96 -14.19
C VAL A 170 -4.94 11.25 -13.74
N TYR A 171 -4.11 11.23 -12.69
CA TYR A 171 -3.39 12.42 -12.25
C TYR A 171 -2.34 12.86 -13.26
N ARG A 172 -1.60 11.94 -13.90
CA ARG A 172 -0.68 12.27 -14.99
C ARG A 172 -1.36 13.01 -16.14
N SER A 173 -2.60 12.63 -16.48
CA SER A 173 -3.35 13.23 -17.59
C SER A 173 -3.71 14.71 -17.36
N VAL A 174 -3.66 15.20 -16.12
CA VAL A 174 -3.93 16.61 -15.78
C VAL A 174 -2.67 17.43 -15.50
N LEU A 175 -1.48 16.83 -15.64
CA LEU A 175 -0.21 17.54 -15.49
C LEU A 175 0.22 18.23 -16.79
N LYS A 176 0.85 19.40 -16.66
CA LYS A 176 1.54 20.05 -17.77
C LYS A 176 2.75 19.20 -18.19
N PRO A 177 3.18 19.27 -19.47
CA PRO A 177 4.37 18.55 -19.92
C PRO A 177 5.59 18.81 -19.03
N ASN A 178 6.39 17.78 -18.77
CA ASN A 178 7.60 17.81 -17.94
C ASN A 178 7.42 18.10 -16.44
N VAL A 179 6.18 18.27 -15.94
CA VAL A 179 5.93 18.36 -14.50
C VAL A 179 6.15 16.98 -13.88
N LYS A 180 7.06 16.91 -12.90
CA LYS A 180 7.34 15.67 -12.18
C LYS A 180 6.25 15.34 -11.16
N LEU A 181 6.15 14.08 -10.81
CA LEU A 181 5.21 13.57 -9.83
C LEU A 181 5.92 12.92 -8.65
N MET A 182 5.81 13.55 -7.47
CA MET A 182 6.18 12.94 -6.21
C MET A 182 4.98 12.25 -5.59
N VAL A 183 5.06 10.96 -5.32
CA VAL A 183 3.98 10.22 -4.66
C VAL A 183 4.27 10.06 -3.17
N MET A 184 3.30 10.45 -2.34
CA MET A 184 3.43 10.40 -0.90
C MET A 184 3.02 9.02 -0.39
N VAL A 185 3.96 8.26 0.17
CA VAL A 185 3.76 6.90 0.70
C VAL A 185 3.97 6.80 2.22
N LYS A 186 3.87 7.95 2.91
CA LYS A 186 3.91 8.05 4.38
C LYS A 186 2.81 7.26 5.09
N ALA A 187 2.99 6.99 6.37
CA ALA A 187 2.09 6.22 7.23
C ALA A 187 1.80 4.83 6.63
N ALA A 188 2.87 4.13 6.23
CA ALA A 188 2.81 2.84 5.55
C ALA A 188 1.92 2.89 4.28
N ALA A 189 2.14 3.86 3.40
CA ALA A 189 1.29 4.12 2.24
C ALA A 189 -0.21 4.22 2.64
N TYR A 190 -0.49 5.00 3.68
CA TYR A 190 -1.84 5.25 4.19
C TYR A 190 -2.52 3.93 4.61
N GLY A 191 -1.77 3.08 5.31
CA GLY A 191 -2.21 1.76 5.77
C GLY A 191 -2.14 0.63 4.73
N SER A 192 -1.83 0.95 3.47
CA SER A 192 -1.79 -0.01 2.36
C SER A 192 -0.52 -0.86 2.32
N GLY A 193 0.57 -0.41 2.93
CA GLY A 193 1.87 -1.11 2.96
C GLY A 193 2.90 -0.48 2.03
N ILE A 194 4.00 0.01 2.61
CA ILE A 194 4.92 0.91 1.93
C ILE A 194 5.77 0.24 0.84
N THR A 195 6.23 -0.99 1.09
CA THR A 195 7.16 -1.71 0.22
C THR A 195 6.54 -2.05 -1.13
N GLN A 196 5.36 -2.66 -1.11
CA GLN A 196 4.64 -3.12 -2.30
C GLN A 196 4.22 -1.93 -3.18
N ILE A 197 3.71 -0.88 -2.54
CA ILE A 197 3.35 0.36 -3.23
C ILE A 197 4.60 1.05 -3.81
N GLY A 198 5.72 1.10 -3.07
CA GLY A 198 6.97 1.69 -3.55
C GLY A 198 7.52 1.00 -4.80
N ASN A 199 7.57 -0.33 -4.81
CA ASN A 199 8.05 -1.09 -5.98
C ASN A 199 7.11 -0.94 -7.19
N LEU A 200 5.80 -0.91 -6.96
CA LEU A 200 4.83 -0.64 -8.03
C LEU A 200 5.03 0.74 -8.65
N LEU A 201 5.16 1.78 -7.82
CA LEU A 201 5.34 3.17 -8.29
C LEU A 201 6.65 3.34 -9.06
N GLN A 202 7.74 2.71 -8.60
CA GLN A 202 9.01 2.68 -9.32
C GLN A 202 8.87 2.05 -10.69
N ALA A 203 8.22 0.89 -10.78
CA ALA A 203 8.04 0.21 -12.06
C ALA A 203 7.05 0.92 -13.00
N ASN A 204 6.36 1.96 -12.52
CA ASN A 204 5.49 2.81 -13.30
C ASN A 204 6.07 4.22 -13.49
N ASP A 205 7.40 4.39 -13.39
CA ASP A 205 8.14 5.63 -13.70
C ASP A 205 7.68 6.86 -12.91
N VAL A 206 7.39 6.70 -11.62
CA VAL A 206 7.19 7.84 -10.71
C VAL A 206 8.53 8.52 -10.43
N ASP A 207 8.57 9.86 -10.44
CA ASP A 207 9.81 10.61 -10.34
C ASP A 207 10.42 10.61 -8.93
N TYR A 208 9.58 10.66 -7.89
CA TYR A 208 9.98 10.79 -6.48
C TYR A 208 9.01 10.06 -5.57
N LEU A 209 9.51 9.55 -4.45
CA LEU A 209 8.68 9.15 -3.31
C LEU A 209 8.87 10.12 -2.14
N GLY A 210 7.79 10.37 -1.40
CA GLY A 210 7.82 11.16 -0.17
C GLY A 210 7.37 10.33 1.03
N VAL A 211 8.19 10.29 2.08
CA VAL A 211 7.91 9.61 3.35
C VAL A 211 7.89 10.59 4.52
N ALA A 212 7.31 10.21 5.65
CA ALA A 212 7.32 11.06 6.84
C ALA A 212 8.66 10.96 7.59
N TYR A 213 9.13 9.73 7.80
CA TYR A 213 10.28 9.42 8.65
C TYR A 213 11.35 8.62 7.92
N PRO A 214 12.62 8.65 8.39
CA PRO A 214 13.71 7.89 7.79
C PRO A 214 13.43 6.38 7.70
N ASP A 215 12.84 5.77 8.72
CA ASP A 215 12.57 4.32 8.77
C ASP A 215 11.71 3.84 7.60
N GLU A 216 10.74 4.64 7.19
CA GLU A 216 9.91 4.38 6.00
C GLU A 216 10.76 4.37 4.72
N GLY A 217 11.69 5.32 4.58
CA GLY A 217 12.63 5.37 3.45
C GLY A 217 13.64 4.22 3.45
N ILE A 218 14.12 3.82 4.63
CA ILE A 218 15.01 2.67 4.79
C ILE A 218 14.31 1.38 4.35
N ASN A 219 13.06 1.17 4.77
CA ASN A 219 12.27 0.03 4.35
C ASN A 219 12.10 -0.05 2.82
N LEU A 220 11.89 1.10 2.15
CA LEU A 220 11.85 1.18 0.70
C LEU A 220 13.20 0.82 0.05
N ARG A 221 14.32 1.29 0.61
CA ARG A 221 15.67 0.98 0.10
C ARG A 221 16.00 -0.51 0.24
N LEU A 222 15.69 -1.10 1.39
CA LEU A 222 15.84 -2.53 1.63
C LEU A 222 14.97 -3.36 0.68
N ALA A 223 13.78 -2.86 0.32
CA ALA A 223 12.90 -3.46 -0.67
C ALA A 223 13.37 -3.32 -2.13
N GLY A 224 14.46 -2.59 -2.40
CA GLY A 224 15.00 -2.41 -3.74
C GLY A 224 14.49 -1.19 -4.50
N VAL A 225 13.86 -0.23 -3.81
CA VAL A 225 13.52 1.07 -4.40
C VAL A 225 14.78 1.93 -4.54
N GLU A 226 15.02 2.38 -5.76
CA GLU A 226 16.14 3.22 -6.20
C GLU A 226 15.71 4.65 -6.54
N LEU A 227 14.40 4.91 -6.67
CA LEU A 227 13.87 6.27 -6.84
C LEU A 227 14.39 7.24 -5.76
N PRO A 228 14.55 8.54 -6.05
CA PRO A 228 14.76 9.55 -5.03
C PRO A 228 13.66 9.52 -3.95
N ILE A 229 14.05 9.57 -2.67
CA ILE A 229 13.12 9.52 -1.53
C ILE A 229 13.34 10.76 -0.67
N MET A 230 12.33 11.63 -0.62
CA MET A 230 12.30 12.80 0.26
C MET A 230 11.71 12.42 1.62
N VAL A 231 12.40 12.77 2.71
CA VAL A 231 11.90 12.63 4.08
C VAL A 231 11.38 13.99 4.56
N LEU A 232 10.07 14.12 4.79
CA LEU A 232 9.41 15.39 5.11
C LEU A 232 9.66 15.90 6.53
N SER A 233 10.04 15.06 7.47
CA SER A 233 10.26 15.50 8.86
C SER A 233 11.43 14.74 9.48
N PRO A 234 12.65 14.97 8.96
CA PRO A 234 13.80 14.22 9.41
C PRO A 234 14.22 14.68 10.81
N GLU A 235 14.35 13.74 11.72
CA GLU A 235 14.87 13.97 13.07
C GLU A 235 16.39 13.83 13.09
N GLN A 236 17.05 14.55 14.00
CA GLN A 236 18.51 14.55 14.11
C GLN A 236 19.11 13.15 14.36
N SER A 237 18.38 12.31 15.10
CA SER A 237 18.72 10.90 15.35
C SER A 237 18.81 10.08 14.07
N GLY A 238 18.03 10.43 13.03
CA GLY A 238 17.93 9.71 11.77
C GLY A 238 18.92 10.16 10.69
N TYR A 239 19.62 11.28 10.84
CA TYR A 239 20.47 11.84 9.77
C TYR A 239 21.57 10.89 9.28
N GLU A 240 22.22 10.16 10.18
CA GLU A 240 23.24 9.18 9.80
C GLU A 240 22.66 8.04 8.97
N ALA A 241 21.47 7.55 9.35
CA ALA A 241 20.79 6.52 8.60
C ALA A 241 20.32 7.05 7.22
N MET A 242 19.84 8.29 7.16
CA MET A 242 19.47 8.92 5.88
C MET A 242 20.65 9.02 4.92
N ILE A 243 21.81 9.45 5.40
CA ILE A 243 23.05 9.52 4.60
C ILE A 243 23.40 8.12 4.07
N ARG A 244 23.46 7.12 4.98
CA ARG A 244 23.80 5.72 4.65
C ARG A 244 22.86 5.10 3.62
N PHE A 245 21.56 5.42 3.68
CA PHE A 245 20.52 4.87 2.81
C PHE A 245 20.15 5.80 1.64
N ASN A 246 20.92 6.88 1.41
CA ASN A 246 20.71 7.85 0.35
C ASN A 246 19.26 8.40 0.31
N LEU A 247 18.84 9.00 1.43
CA LEU A 247 17.52 9.64 1.61
C LEU A 247 17.67 11.17 1.69
N GLU A 248 16.85 11.90 0.95
CA GLU A 248 16.97 13.36 0.81
C GLU A 248 16.17 14.08 1.93
N PRO A 249 16.80 14.89 2.81
CA PRO A 249 16.11 15.56 3.90
C PRO A 249 15.34 16.81 3.46
N GLU A 250 14.13 16.96 3.99
CA GLU A 250 13.47 18.26 4.11
C GLU A 250 14.15 19.08 5.23
N ILE A 251 14.67 20.25 4.88
CA ILE A 251 15.26 21.23 5.80
C ILE A 251 14.28 22.38 5.98
N TYR A 252 13.84 22.58 7.22
CA TYR A 252 12.82 23.57 7.58
C TYR A 252 13.26 24.54 8.69
N ASN A 253 14.48 24.41 9.23
CA ASN A 253 15.09 25.38 10.14
C ASN A 253 16.63 25.27 10.12
N LEU A 254 17.32 26.31 10.62
CA LEU A 254 18.79 26.36 10.63
C LEU A 254 19.44 25.37 11.59
N ARG A 255 18.77 25.02 12.70
CA ARG A 255 19.28 24.02 13.64
C ARG A 255 19.42 22.65 12.97
N GLY A 256 18.40 22.23 12.21
CA GLY A 256 18.38 21.00 11.44
C GLY A 256 19.41 21.03 10.31
N PHE A 257 19.49 22.16 9.59
CA PHE A 257 20.51 22.37 8.56
C PHE A 257 21.93 22.13 9.09
N ARG A 258 22.33 22.84 10.16
CA ARG A 258 23.67 22.74 10.76
C ARG A 258 23.95 21.33 11.28
N ALA A 259 22.98 20.72 11.97
CA ALA A 259 23.14 19.36 12.49
C ALA A 259 23.29 18.31 11.37
N PHE A 260 22.56 18.47 10.25
CA PHE A 260 22.68 17.57 9.10
C PHE A 260 24.04 17.72 8.42
N THR A 261 24.50 18.96 8.17
CA THR A 261 25.75 19.21 7.47
C THR A 261 26.97 18.82 8.30
N GLU A 262 26.91 18.98 9.63
CA GLU A 262 27.93 18.44 10.55
C GLU A 262 28.05 16.91 10.48
N LYS A 263 26.91 16.21 10.37
CA LYS A 263 26.92 14.75 10.19
C LYS A 263 27.46 14.36 8.83
N LEU A 264 27.03 15.04 7.77
CA LEU A 264 27.50 14.80 6.41
C LEU A 264 29.02 14.98 6.27
N LYS A 265 29.59 16.02 6.88
CA LYS A 265 31.04 16.27 6.90
C LYS A 265 31.84 15.12 7.53
N LYS A 266 31.27 14.41 8.51
CA LYS A 266 31.89 13.22 9.13
C LYS A 266 31.84 11.99 8.23
N SER A 267 30.89 11.96 7.29
CA SER A 267 30.71 10.92 6.28
C SER A 267 31.26 11.33 4.90
N ALA A 268 32.01 12.43 4.81
CA ALA A 268 32.37 13.05 3.54
C ALA A 268 33.25 12.20 2.61
N SER A 269 33.90 11.14 3.12
CA SER A 269 34.62 10.17 2.29
C SER A 269 33.71 9.28 1.43
N GLU A 270 32.39 9.31 1.66
CA GLU A 270 31.42 8.40 1.02
C GLU A 270 30.72 9.01 -0.22
N PHE A 271 30.93 10.30 -0.54
CA PHE A 271 30.21 10.98 -1.64
C PHE A 271 31.13 11.85 -2.50
N GLU A 272 31.05 11.69 -3.83
CA GLU A 272 31.77 12.53 -4.80
C GLU A 272 31.01 13.82 -5.16
N ASN A 273 29.70 13.89 -4.88
CA ASN A 273 28.82 15.00 -5.25
C ASN A 273 28.17 15.65 -4.01
N PRO A 274 27.81 16.95 -4.07
CA PRO A 274 27.05 17.60 -3.00
C PRO A 274 25.72 16.87 -2.72
N TYR A 275 25.43 16.64 -1.43
CA TYR A 275 24.27 15.87 -1.00
C TYR A 275 22.96 16.64 -1.28
N PRO A 276 21.94 16.00 -1.88
CA PRO A 276 20.68 16.65 -2.21
C PRO A 276 19.87 16.99 -0.94
N ILE A 277 19.40 18.24 -0.85
CA ILE A 277 18.50 18.70 0.21
C ILE A 277 17.29 19.43 -0.37
N HIS A 278 16.18 19.43 0.38
CA HIS A 278 14.95 20.14 0.02
C HIS A 278 14.66 21.23 1.04
N ILE A 279 14.48 22.47 0.59
CA ILE A 279 14.17 23.59 1.49
C ILE A 279 12.65 23.76 1.60
N LYS A 280 12.14 23.80 2.82
CA LYS A 280 10.73 24.12 3.07
C LYS A 280 10.57 25.54 3.55
N VAL A 281 9.62 26.25 2.95
CA VAL A 281 9.25 27.61 3.35
C VAL A 281 7.81 27.64 3.85
N ASP A 282 7.56 28.41 4.91
CA ASP A 282 6.21 28.59 5.42
C ASP A 282 5.52 29.78 4.73
N THR A 283 4.38 29.48 4.11
CA THR A 283 3.56 30.46 3.40
C THR A 283 2.21 30.69 4.04
N GLY A 284 1.92 30.04 5.17
CA GLY A 284 0.64 30.18 5.88
C GLY A 284 0.14 28.90 6.54
N MET A 285 0.86 27.77 6.43
CA MET A 285 0.49 26.54 7.13
C MET A 285 0.84 26.63 8.63
N ASN A 286 1.84 27.46 8.99
CA ASN A 286 2.29 27.68 10.37
C ASN A 286 2.62 26.38 11.11
N ARG A 287 3.33 25.48 10.42
CA ARG A 287 3.68 24.15 10.96
C ARG A 287 5.18 23.90 10.95
N LEU A 288 5.78 23.93 9.77
CA LEU A 288 7.22 23.74 9.54
C LEU A 288 7.61 24.51 8.28
N GLY A 289 8.75 25.18 8.32
CA GLY A 289 9.36 25.86 7.19
C GLY A 289 10.04 27.14 7.62
N PHE A 290 10.98 27.61 6.80
CA PHE A 290 11.58 28.91 6.97
C PHE A 290 10.55 30.01 6.71
N GLU A 291 10.47 30.95 7.63
CA GLU A 291 9.71 32.18 7.44
C GLU A 291 10.48 33.17 6.56
N GLU A 292 9.76 34.11 5.95
CA GLU A 292 10.34 35.08 5.00
C GLU A 292 11.50 35.89 5.61
N HIS A 293 11.42 36.21 6.91
CA HIS A 293 12.45 36.94 7.63
C HIS A 293 13.74 36.13 7.87
N GLN A 294 13.71 34.80 7.72
CA GLN A 294 14.84 33.89 7.91
C GLN A 294 15.59 33.56 6.61
N ILE A 295 15.04 33.97 5.46
CA ILE A 295 15.55 33.55 4.14
C ILE A 295 16.95 34.10 3.86
N ASP A 296 17.27 35.31 4.33
CA ASP A 296 18.60 35.89 4.13
C ASP A 296 19.69 35.13 4.92
N GLU A 297 19.42 34.79 6.18
CA GLU A 297 20.34 33.95 6.97
C GLU A 297 20.49 32.56 6.36
N LEU A 298 19.40 31.96 5.87
CA LEU A 298 19.46 30.67 5.17
C LEU A 298 20.34 30.73 3.91
N ILE A 299 20.23 31.79 3.10
CA ILE A 299 21.05 31.97 1.90
C ILE A 299 22.54 32.03 2.25
N GLU A 300 22.90 32.77 3.29
CA GLU A 300 24.28 32.87 3.77
C GLU A 300 24.81 31.49 4.18
N GLN A 301 24.04 30.75 4.97
CA GLN A 301 24.40 29.40 5.43
C GLN A 301 24.56 28.42 4.26
N LEU A 302 23.63 28.43 3.29
CA LEU A 302 23.70 27.58 2.10
C LEU A 302 24.93 27.88 1.23
N ARG A 303 25.29 29.15 1.02
CA ARG A 303 26.49 29.53 0.26
C ARG A 303 27.78 29.08 0.94
N SER A 304 27.78 29.01 2.27
CA SER A 304 28.94 28.58 3.07
C SER A 304 29.13 27.06 3.13
N GLU A 305 28.19 26.27 2.60
CA GLU A 305 28.16 24.82 2.76
C GLU A 305 28.16 24.09 1.40
N PRO A 306 29.33 23.87 0.79
CA PRO A 306 29.42 23.21 -0.52
C PRO A 306 29.14 21.70 -0.46
N SER A 307 29.05 21.11 0.74
CA SER A 307 28.75 19.68 0.91
C SER A 307 27.30 19.32 0.54
N VAL A 308 26.41 20.31 0.42
CA VAL A 308 25.00 20.10 0.07
C VAL A 308 24.59 20.91 -1.15
N ARG A 309 23.53 20.46 -1.81
CA ARG A 309 22.90 21.18 -2.93
C ARG A 309 21.39 21.22 -2.74
N VAL A 310 20.80 22.40 -2.92
CA VAL A 310 19.34 22.55 -2.92
C VAL A 310 18.80 21.94 -4.22
N THR A 311 18.14 20.79 -4.12
CA THR A 311 17.51 20.09 -5.25
C THR A 311 16.09 20.61 -5.48
N SER A 312 15.38 20.93 -4.40
CA SER A 312 14.08 21.60 -4.50
C SER A 312 13.79 22.60 -3.38
N VAL A 313 12.84 23.49 -3.65
CA VAL A 313 12.19 24.36 -2.67
C VAL A 313 10.69 24.07 -2.69
N MET A 314 10.08 23.99 -1.51
CA MET A 314 8.69 23.58 -1.36
C MET A 314 7.92 24.37 -0.31
N SER A 315 6.60 24.46 -0.49
CA SER A 315 5.66 24.87 0.56
C SER A 315 4.41 23.98 0.56
N HIS A 316 3.54 24.11 1.55
CA HIS A 316 2.31 23.32 1.67
C HIS A 316 1.09 24.23 1.75
N LEU A 317 0.10 23.98 0.90
CA LEU A 317 -1.17 24.68 0.94
C LEU A 317 -1.98 24.20 2.16
N ALA A 318 -2.56 25.13 2.90
CA ALA A 318 -3.32 24.84 4.11
C ALA A 318 -4.75 24.40 3.79
N VAL A 319 -5.34 24.97 2.74
CA VAL A 319 -6.78 24.91 2.50
C VAL A 319 -7.10 24.77 1.00
N SER A 320 -6.25 24.04 0.30
CA SER A 320 -6.37 23.80 -1.15
C SER A 320 -7.60 23.00 -1.56
N GLU A 321 -8.46 22.56 -0.65
CA GLU A 321 -9.69 21.82 -0.92
C GLU A 321 -10.97 22.66 -0.74
N ASP A 322 -10.91 23.80 -0.06
CA ASP A 322 -12.05 24.70 0.13
C ASP A 322 -12.07 25.80 -0.96
N PRO A 323 -13.13 25.92 -1.77
CA PRO A 323 -13.32 27.03 -2.69
C PRO A 323 -13.51 28.40 -2.04
N ASN A 324 -13.99 28.45 -0.80
CA ASN A 324 -14.22 29.72 -0.10
C ASN A 324 -12.90 30.39 0.34
N GLU A 325 -11.80 29.62 0.39
CA GLU A 325 -10.48 30.06 0.86
C GLU A 325 -9.46 30.17 -0.29
N ASN A 326 -9.96 30.41 -1.50
CA ASN A 326 -9.12 30.57 -2.69
C ASN A 326 -8.16 31.75 -2.59
N GLU A 327 -8.61 32.88 -2.06
CA GLU A 327 -7.78 34.08 -1.90
C GLU A 327 -6.58 33.78 -1.01
N PHE A 328 -6.80 33.11 0.13
CA PHE A 328 -5.73 32.68 1.01
C PHE A 328 -4.75 31.73 0.31
N THR A 329 -5.28 30.72 -0.40
CA THR A 329 -4.47 29.73 -1.13
C THR A 329 -3.62 30.38 -2.23
N LEU A 330 -4.18 31.31 -3.00
CA LEU A 330 -3.46 32.07 -4.01
C LEU A 330 -2.37 32.94 -3.36
N GLY A 331 -2.66 33.58 -2.23
CA GLY A 331 -1.67 34.31 -1.44
C GLY A 331 -0.49 33.44 -0.98
N GLN A 332 -0.75 32.17 -0.61
CA GLN A 332 0.33 31.21 -0.30
C GLN A 332 1.21 30.93 -1.52
N ILE A 333 0.61 30.75 -2.70
CA ILE A 333 1.31 30.46 -3.96
C ILE A 333 2.19 31.65 -4.37
N GLU A 334 1.66 32.87 -4.32
CA GLU A 334 2.41 34.10 -4.65
C GLU A 334 3.59 34.32 -3.70
N LYS A 335 3.37 34.14 -2.38
CA LYS A 335 4.44 34.23 -1.38
C LYS A 335 5.52 33.17 -1.62
N PHE A 336 5.12 31.93 -1.92
CA PHE A 336 6.05 30.86 -2.25
C PHE A 336 6.92 31.22 -3.46
N GLU A 337 6.29 31.70 -4.55
CA GLU A 337 6.99 32.06 -5.77
C GLU A 337 8.01 33.18 -5.52
N ARG A 338 7.64 34.23 -4.80
CA ARG A 338 8.56 35.32 -4.43
C ARG A 338 9.79 34.82 -3.68
N ILE A 339 9.58 33.98 -2.65
CA ILE A 339 10.68 33.43 -1.84
C ILE A 339 11.57 32.51 -2.70
N ALA A 340 10.98 31.64 -3.53
CA ALA A 340 11.72 30.74 -4.40
C ALA A 340 12.54 31.50 -5.45
N GLN A 341 12.00 32.60 -6.02
CA GLN A 341 12.74 33.46 -6.94
C GLN A 341 13.94 34.14 -6.27
N LYS A 342 13.78 34.62 -5.02
CA LYS A 342 14.89 35.17 -4.22
C LYS A 342 16.00 34.13 -4.01
N LEU A 343 15.64 32.93 -3.55
CA LEU A 343 16.58 31.81 -3.37
C LEU A 343 17.31 31.46 -4.68
N LYS A 344 16.60 31.35 -5.80
CA LYS A 344 17.19 31.04 -7.11
C LYS A 344 18.20 32.10 -7.54
N LYS A 345 17.85 33.38 -7.41
CA LYS A 345 18.71 34.51 -7.76
C LYS A 345 19.99 34.51 -6.92
N GLU A 346 19.86 34.35 -5.61
CA GLU A 346 21.00 34.45 -4.70
C GLU A 346 21.88 33.18 -4.70
N LEU A 347 21.32 31.99 -4.89
CA LEU A 347 22.12 30.77 -5.00
C LEU A 347 22.81 30.64 -6.37
N GLY A 348 22.34 31.34 -7.40
CA GLY A 348 22.97 31.37 -8.73
C GLY A 348 22.76 30.09 -9.55
N TYR A 349 21.86 29.20 -9.14
CA TYR A 349 21.49 28.00 -9.88
C TYR A 349 20.00 27.67 -9.74
N SER A 350 19.48 26.85 -10.65
CA SER A 350 18.08 26.41 -10.64
C SER A 350 17.89 25.16 -9.76
N PHE A 351 16.71 25.07 -9.15
CA PHE A 351 16.21 23.94 -8.37
C PHE A 351 14.72 23.76 -8.68
N GLN A 352 14.15 22.60 -8.35
CA GLN A 352 12.73 22.32 -8.57
C GLN A 352 11.86 23.07 -7.56
N LYS A 353 10.68 23.52 -7.98
CA LYS A 353 9.66 24.12 -7.11
C LYS A 353 8.43 23.22 -7.06
N HIS A 354 7.87 23.03 -5.86
CA HIS A 354 6.63 22.26 -5.70
C HIS A 354 5.80 22.71 -4.49
N ILE A 355 4.50 22.96 -4.71
CA ILE A 355 3.58 23.41 -3.64
C ILE A 355 2.28 22.61 -3.58
N LEU A 356 1.83 22.04 -4.69
CA LEU A 356 0.51 21.39 -4.78
C LEU A 356 0.50 20.02 -4.10
N ASN A 357 -0.51 19.81 -3.26
CA ASN A 357 -0.97 18.49 -2.82
C ASN A 357 -2.03 17.94 -3.80
N SER A 358 -2.68 16.81 -3.48
CA SER A 358 -3.71 16.20 -4.34
C SER A 358 -4.82 17.14 -4.79
N SER A 359 -5.42 17.92 -3.88
CA SER A 359 -6.48 18.88 -4.24
C SER A 359 -5.92 20.09 -4.99
N GLY A 360 -4.69 20.50 -4.67
CA GLY A 360 -3.98 21.55 -5.38
C GLY A 360 -3.77 21.24 -6.87
N ILE A 361 -3.43 19.99 -7.21
CA ILE A 361 -3.12 19.57 -8.58
C ILE A 361 -4.26 19.90 -9.55
N SER A 362 -5.50 19.62 -9.16
CA SER A 362 -6.66 19.86 -10.01
C SER A 362 -7.22 21.27 -9.90
N ARG A 363 -7.18 21.88 -8.71
CA ARG A 363 -7.79 23.19 -8.46
C ARG A 363 -6.91 24.38 -8.86
N PHE A 364 -5.59 24.22 -8.88
CA PHE A 364 -4.63 25.28 -9.18
C PHE A 364 -3.60 24.82 -10.24
N PRO A 365 -4.05 24.47 -11.47
CA PRO A 365 -3.18 23.92 -12.51
C PRO A 365 -2.05 24.88 -12.95
N ASP A 366 -2.18 26.18 -12.69
CA ASP A 366 -1.13 27.15 -12.97
C ASP A 366 0.03 27.15 -11.98
N ALA A 367 -0.18 26.59 -10.80
CA ALA A 367 0.82 26.48 -9.74
C ALA A 367 1.49 25.10 -9.68
N GLN A 368 1.46 24.32 -10.77
CA GLN A 368 2.13 23.00 -10.83
C GLN A 368 3.67 23.11 -10.72
N PHE A 369 4.23 24.23 -11.16
CA PHE A 369 5.67 24.49 -11.18
C PHE A 369 6.46 23.33 -11.82
N ASP A 370 7.47 22.78 -11.13
CA ASP A 370 8.35 21.74 -11.67
C ASP A 370 7.96 20.33 -11.20
N MET A 371 7.21 20.23 -10.10
CA MET A 371 6.79 18.98 -9.50
C MET A 371 5.53 19.15 -8.65
N VAL A 372 4.69 18.13 -8.58
CA VAL A 372 3.51 18.10 -7.69
C VAL A 372 3.59 16.92 -6.71
N ARG A 373 2.88 17.01 -5.58
CA ARG A 373 2.86 15.95 -4.56
C ARG A 373 1.49 15.29 -4.48
N LEU A 374 1.41 14.05 -4.96
CA LEU A 374 0.19 13.25 -4.95
C LEU A 374 0.14 12.35 -3.71
N GLY A 375 -0.80 12.63 -2.81
CA GLY A 375 -1.08 11.79 -1.63
C GLY A 375 -2.40 11.05 -1.80
N LEU A 376 -3.40 11.41 -1.00
CA LEU A 376 -4.71 10.75 -0.92
C LEU A 376 -5.39 10.52 -2.29
N GLY A 377 -5.15 11.39 -3.26
CA GLY A 377 -5.65 11.24 -4.63
C GLY A 377 -5.33 9.89 -5.29
N ILE A 378 -4.13 9.34 -5.08
CA ILE A 378 -3.75 8.05 -5.68
C ILE A 378 -4.51 6.86 -5.07
N TYR A 379 -5.06 7.04 -3.86
CA TYR A 379 -5.87 6.04 -3.15
C TYR A 379 -7.36 6.10 -3.53
N GLY A 380 -7.72 6.95 -4.50
CA GLY A 380 -9.07 7.04 -5.04
C GLY A 380 -9.96 8.07 -4.35
N VAL A 381 -9.40 8.99 -3.58
CA VAL A 381 -10.15 9.95 -2.78
C VAL A 381 -9.71 11.38 -3.08
N THR A 382 -10.67 12.23 -3.43
CA THR A 382 -10.46 13.67 -3.65
C THR A 382 -11.73 14.47 -3.30
N GLY A 383 -11.55 15.74 -2.91
CA GLY A 383 -12.67 16.68 -2.76
C GLY A 383 -13.18 17.25 -4.09
N ASP A 384 -12.46 17.00 -5.18
CA ASP A 384 -12.80 17.46 -6.52
C ASP A 384 -13.93 16.64 -7.13
N LYS A 385 -15.08 17.30 -7.36
CA LYS A 385 -16.30 16.65 -7.88
C LYS A 385 -16.18 16.19 -9.33
N GLU A 386 -15.30 16.79 -10.13
CA GLU A 386 -15.09 16.41 -11.53
C GLU A 386 -14.07 15.28 -11.65
N LEU A 387 -13.08 15.25 -10.76
CA LEU A 387 -12.05 14.22 -10.75
C LEU A 387 -12.48 12.95 -10.00
N GLN A 388 -13.25 13.07 -8.92
CA GLN A 388 -13.66 11.93 -8.08
C GLN A 388 -14.32 10.79 -8.86
N PRO A 389 -15.22 11.00 -9.84
CA PRO A 389 -15.82 9.92 -10.64
C PRO A 389 -14.83 9.17 -11.53
N LYS A 390 -13.67 9.77 -11.83
CA LYS A 390 -12.61 9.16 -12.66
C LYS A 390 -11.66 8.32 -11.81
N LEU A 391 -11.65 8.51 -10.50
CA LEU A 391 -10.78 7.78 -9.57
C LEU A 391 -11.47 6.51 -9.08
N LYS A 392 -10.66 5.49 -8.76
CA LYS A 392 -11.11 4.20 -8.23
C LYS A 392 -10.57 4.01 -6.82
N HIS A 393 -11.40 3.56 -5.89
CA HIS A 393 -10.90 3.18 -4.57
C HIS A 393 -9.97 1.99 -4.69
N ILE A 394 -8.78 2.10 -4.08
CA ILE A 394 -7.81 1.01 -4.14
C ILE A 394 -8.01 0.01 -3.00
N SER A 395 -8.57 0.44 -1.87
CA SER A 395 -8.66 -0.37 -0.65
C SER A 395 -10.09 -0.83 -0.37
N SER A 396 -10.24 -2.08 0.06
CA SER A 396 -11.50 -2.61 0.60
C SER A 396 -11.23 -3.43 1.86
N LEU A 397 -11.80 -3.00 2.98
CA LEU A 397 -11.75 -3.72 4.26
C LEU A 397 -12.94 -4.66 4.35
N ARG A 398 -12.65 -5.94 4.50
CA ARG A 398 -13.62 -7.02 4.50
C ARG A 398 -13.41 -7.93 5.69
N SER A 399 -14.49 -8.55 6.14
CA SER A 399 -14.52 -9.50 7.24
C SER A 399 -15.57 -10.57 6.93
N GLU A 400 -15.89 -11.43 7.89
CA GLU A 400 -16.90 -12.46 7.73
C GLU A 400 -17.84 -12.57 8.93
N ILE A 401 -19.02 -13.13 8.70
CA ILE A 401 -19.96 -13.50 9.75
C ILE A 401 -19.45 -14.76 10.45
N VAL A 402 -19.07 -14.64 11.72
CA VAL A 402 -18.62 -15.79 12.53
C VAL A 402 -19.76 -16.51 13.23
N GLN A 403 -20.85 -15.80 13.51
CA GLN A 403 -22.00 -16.39 14.20
C GLN A 403 -23.30 -15.65 13.88
N ILE A 404 -24.38 -16.40 13.69
CA ILE A 404 -25.74 -15.85 13.64
C ILE A 404 -26.55 -16.29 14.86
N ARG A 405 -27.33 -15.37 15.43
CA ARG A 405 -28.25 -15.64 16.55
C ARG A 405 -29.61 -15.02 16.31
N GLU A 406 -30.65 -15.66 16.83
CA GLU A 406 -31.95 -15.02 17.03
C GLU A 406 -32.04 -14.55 18.48
N ILE A 407 -32.61 -13.36 18.68
CA ILE A 407 -32.91 -12.80 19.99
C ILE A 407 -34.37 -12.36 20.04
N GLU A 408 -35.01 -12.59 21.18
CA GLU A 408 -36.40 -12.23 21.44
C GLU A 408 -36.53 -10.76 21.88
N ALA A 409 -37.74 -10.24 21.80
CA ALA A 409 -38.04 -8.88 22.25
C ALA A 409 -37.67 -8.70 23.75
N GLY A 410 -36.94 -7.65 24.07
CA GLY A 410 -36.46 -7.34 25.41
C GLY A 410 -35.04 -7.78 25.73
N GLU A 411 -34.46 -8.69 24.93
CA GLU A 411 -33.05 -9.06 25.03
C GLU A 411 -32.13 -7.91 24.59
N THR A 412 -30.85 -7.97 24.95
CA THR A 412 -29.89 -6.86 24.73
C THR A 412 -28.57 -7.34 24.16
N VAL A 413 -27.90 -6.49 23.39
CA VAL A 413 -26.68 -6.83 22.65
C VAL A 413 -25.50 -5.93 23.07
N GLY A 414 -24.33 -6.56 23.24
CA GLY A 414 -23.04 -5.89 23.44
C GLY A 414 -22.82 -5.25 24.82
N TYR A 415 -21.64 -4.64 24.97
CA TYR A 415 -21.26 -3.94 26.21
C TYR A 415 -22.22 -2.81 26.55
N GLY A 416 -22.53 -2.66 27.83
CA GLY A 416 -23.48 -1.66 28.31
C GLY A 416 -24.93 -1.92 27.92
N ARG A 417 -25.24 -3.06 27.30
CA ARG A 417 -26.59 -3.40 26.81
C ARG A 417 -27.15 -2.30 25.90
N ALA A 418 -26.28 -1.72 25.08
CA ALA A 418 -26.54 -0.48 24.34
C ALA A 418 -27.60 -0.64 23.24
N GLU A 419 -27.80 -1.87 22.75
CA GLU A 419 -28.93 -2.23 21.91
C GLU A 419 -29.90 -3.11 22.70
N LYS A 420 -31.20 -2.80 22.60
CA LYS A 420 -32.29 -3.60 23.17
C LYS A 420 -33.26 -3.97 22.06
N ALA A 421 -33.51 -5.26 21.89
CA ALA A 421 -34.40 -5.78 20.87
C ALA A 421 -35.84 -5.32 21.12
N SER A 422 -36.41 -4.57 20.16
CA SER A 422 -37.80 -4.11 20.21
C SER A 422 -38.80 -5.14 19.69
N LYS A 423 -38.31 -6.06 18.86
CA LYS A 423 -39.01 -7.22 18.28
C LYS A 423 -38.06 -8.40 18.28
N LYS A 424 -38.54 -9.58 17.87
CA LYS A 424 -37.66 -10.68 17.50
C LYS A 424 -36.69 -10.21 16.42
N MET A 425 -35.39 -10.35 16.65
CA MET A 425 -34.32 -9.88 15.78
C MET A 425 -33.37 -11.01 15.44
N ARG A 426 -32.75 -10.91 14.27
CA ARG A 426 -31.67 -11.79 13.82
C ARG A 426 -30.38 -10.98 13.75
N ILE A 427 -29.36 -11.43 14.48
CA ILE A 427 -28.10 -10.70 14.63
C ILE A 427 -26.94 -11.52 14.09
N ALA A 428 -25.98 -10.85 13.45
CA ALA A 428 -24.74 -11.44 12.98
C ALA A 428 -23.56 -10.86 13.75
N THR A 429 -22.72 -11.72 14.31
CA THR A 429 -21.41 -11.34 14.86
C THR A 429 -20.38 -11.38 13.74
N VAL A 430 -19.56 -10.33 13.63
CA VAL A 430 -18.52 -10.17 12.60
C VAL A 430 -17.15 -10.09 13.27
N SER A 431 -16.13 -10.70 12.66
CA SER A 431 -14.76 -10.80 13.19
C SER A 431 -13.92 -9.52 13.00
N ILE A 432 -14.51 -8.37 13.31
CA ILE A 432 -13.81 -7.08 13.29
C ILE A 432 -14.24 -6.19 14.45
N GLY A 433 -13.28 -5.56 15.12
CA GLY A 433 -13.52 -4.60 16.20
C GLY A 433 -12.61 -3.38 16.15
N TYR A 434 -12.63 -2.60 17.23
CA TYR A 434 -11.89 -1.34 17.26
C TYR A 434 -10.37 -1.51 17.26
N ALA A 435 -9.84 -2.66 17.68
CA ALA A 435 -8.41 -2.93 17.60
C ALA A 435 -7.95 -3.33 16.17
N ASP A 436 -8.89 -3.62 15.26
CA ASP A 436 -8.64 -3.75 13.82
C ASP A 436 -8.69 -2.42 13.07
N GLY A 437 -9.27 -1.37 13.69
CA GLY A 437 -9.50 -0.06 13.08
C GLY A 437 -10.96 0.33 12.89
N LEU A 438 -11.93 -0.51 13.30
CA LEU A 438 -13.36 -0.15 13.27
C LEU A 438 -13.71 0.81 14.42
N ASP A 439 -13.83 2.10 14.11
CA ASP A 439 -14.09 3.12 15.14
C ASP A 439 -15.40 2.87 15.90
N ARG A 440 -15.35 3.02 17.24
CA ARG A 440 -16.51 2.78 18.11
C ARG A 440 -17.69 3.71 17.83
N ARG A 441 -17.46 4.89 17.25
CA ARG A 441 -18.49 5.85 16.84
C ARG A 441 -19.39 5.32 15.71
N LEU A 442 -18.96 4.28 14.99
CA LEU A 442 -19.77 3.64 13.94
C LEU A 442 -20.87 2.73 14.49
N GLY A 443 -20.76 2.31 15.76
CA GLY A 443 -21.76 1.47 16.42
C GLY A 443 -23.08 2.18 16.72
N ASN A 444 -23.98 1.47 17.42
CA ASN A 444 -25.29 1.99 17.85
C ASN A 444 -26.12 2.56 16.69
N ARG A 445 -26.17 1.82 15.58
CA ARG A 445 -26.93 2.09 14.35
C ARG A 445 -26.52 3.36 13.59
N LYS A 446 -25.33 3.91 13.87
CA LYS A 446 -24.81 5.10 13.18
C LYS A 446 -24.26 4.79 11.80
N ALA A 447 -23.76 3.58 11.59
CA ALA A 447 -23.26 3.11 10.30
C ALA A 447 -23.78 1.71 9.97
N ASN A 448 -23.64 1.35 8.70
CA ASN A 448 -23.93 0.03 8.17
C ASN A 448 -22.64 -0.65 7.73
N MET A 449 -22.67 -1.98 7.62
CA MET A 449 -21.77 -2.76 6.77
C MET A 449 -22.57 -3.37 5.63
N LEU A 450 -21.92 -3.80 4.55
CA LEU A 450 -22.62 -4.44 3.43
C LEU A 450 -22.47 -5.96 3.48
N ILE A 451 -23.58 -6.67 3.37
CA ILE A 451 -23.64 -8.13 3.19
C ILE A 451 -24.41 -8.37 1.89
N ASN A 452 -23.80 -9.06 0.91
CA ASN A 452 -24.39 -9.23 -0.42
C ASN A 452 -24.86 -7.89 -1.06
N ASN A 453 -24.07 -6.82 -0.88
CA ASN A 453 -24.40 -5.44 -1.26
C ASN A 453 -25.63 -4.82 -0.58
N GLN A 454 -26.21 -5.46 0.43
CA GLN A 454 -27.30 -4.91 1.23
C GLN A 454 -26.78 -4.36 2.57
N PRO A 455 -27.27 -3.18 3.00
CA PRO A 455 -26.82 -2.57 4.25
C PRO A 455 -27.37 -3.32 5.47
N ALA A 456 -26.47 -3.61 6.42
CA ALA A 456 -26.77 -4.18 7.72
C ALA A 456 -26.28 -3.22 8.82
N PRO A 457 -27.18 -2.65 9.65
CA PRO A 457 -26.80 -1.70 10.70
C PRO A 457 -25.89 -2.31 11.76
N ILE A 458 -24.84 -1.58 12.18
CA ILE A 458 -24.01 -1.98 13.31
C ILE A 458 -24.77 -1.71 14.61
N ILE A 459 -25.16 -2.75 15.33
CA ILE A 459 -25.95 -2.64 16.56
C ILE A 459 -25.09 -2.77 17.82
N GLY A 460 -25.46 -2.01 18.84
CA GLY A 460 -24.73 -1.93 20.10
C GLY A 460 -23.33 -1.33 19.95
N ASN A 461 -22.54 -1.44 21.02
CA ASN A 461 -21.17 -0.95 21.02
C ASN A 461 -20.23 -1.89 20.26
N VAL A 462 -19.35 -1.31 19.42
CA VAL A 462 -18.23 -2.04 18.82
C VAL A 462 -17.29 -2.53 19.94
N CYS A 463 -16.97 -3.83 19.91
CA CYS A 463 -16.06 -4.48 20.86
C CYS A 463 -14.62 -4.46 20.32
N MET A 464 -13.66 -4.98 21.09
CA MET A 464 -12.24 -4.95 20.73
C MET A 464 -11.95 -5.70 19.43
N ASP A 465 -12.55 -6.87 19.26
CA ASP A 465 -12.24 -7.79 18.15
C ASP A 465 -13.48 -8.19 17.33
N MET A 466 -14.67 -7.74 17.73
CA MET A 466 -15.93 -8.11 17.09
C MET A 466 -16.96 -6.97 17.12
N CYS A 467 -17.93 -7.03 16.23
CA CYS A 467 -19.13 -6.20 16.26
C CYS A 467 -20.36 -7.02 15.88
N MET A 468 -21.55 -6.45 16.09
CA MET A 468 -22.82 -7.10 15.79
C MET A 468 -23.57 -6.28 14.75
N LEU A 469 -24.20 -6.98 13.81
CA LEU A 469 -25.04 -6.41 12.77
C LEU A 469 -26.49 -6.88 12.93
N ASP A 470 -27.44 -5.97 12.71
CA ASP A 470 -28.84 -6.35 12.53
C ASP A 470 -29.04 -6.87 11.12
N ILE A 471 -29.41 -8.15 11.01
CA ILE A 471 -29.68 -8.84 9.74
C ILE A 471 -31.12 -9.33 9.68
N THR A 472 -32.02 -8.77 10.49
CA THR A 472 -33.41 -9.21 10.61
C THR A 472 -34.15 -9.16 9.27
N ASP A 473 -33.88 -8.14 8.47
CA ASP A 473 -34.56 -7.91 7.20
C ASP A 473 -33.77 -8.50 6.00
N LEU A 474 -32.62 -9.15 6.24
CA LEU A 474 -31.80 -9.77 5.19
C LEU A 474 -32.10 -11.26 5.04
N THR A 475 -32.65 -11.64 3.89
CA THR A 475 -32.82 -13.04 3.49
C THR A 475 -31.50 -13.60 2.95
N ASP A 476 -31.26 -14.90 3.11
CA ASP A 476 -30.07 -15.61 2.58
C ASP A 476 -28.70 -15.23 3.18
N VAL A 477 -28.69 -14.74 4.42
CA VAL A 477 -27.46 -14.52 5.20
C VAL A 477 -27.10 -15.74 6.04
N LYS A 478 -25.85 -16.18 5.97
CA LYS A 478 -25.28 -17.33 6.70
C LYS A 478 -23.88 -17.03 7.25
N GLU A 479 -23.46 -17.84 8.22
CA GLU A 479 -22.07 -17.85 8.71
C GLU A 479 -21.08 -18.10 7.55
N GLY A 480 -19.95 -17.40 7.59
CA GLY A 480 -18.96 -17.36 6.51
C GLY A 480 -19.33 -16.45 5.33
N ASN A 481 -20.47 -15.73 5.36
CA ASN A 481 -20.69 -14.67 4.38
C ASN A 481 -19.73 -13.50 4.58
N GLU A 482 -19.27 -12.96 3.47
CA GLU A 482 -18.44 -11.76 3.44
C GLU A 482 -19.23 -10.54 3.93
N VAL A 483 -18.55 -9.71 4.71
CA VAL A 483 -19.02 -8.43 5.20
C VAL A 483 -18.05 -7.34 4.74
N ILE A 484 -18.55 -6.32 4.03
CA ILE A 484 -17.75 -5.20 3.56
C ILE A 484 -17.90 -4.03 4.53
N VAL A 485 -16.79 -3.63 5.14
CA VAL A 485 -16.72 -2.46 6.03
C VAL A 485 -16.52 -1.20 5.20
N PHE A 486 -15.61 -1.22 4.23
CA PHE A 486 -15.53 -0.20 3.20
C PHE A 486 -14.97 -0.76 1.88
N GLY A 487 -15.22 -0.06 0.80
CA GLY A 487 -14.80 -0.38 -0.56
C GLY A 487 -15.51 0.52 -1.57
N GLN A 488 -15.70 0.01 -2.80
CA GLN A 488 -16.31 0.79 -3.88
C GLN A 488 -17.76 1.21 -3.59
N ASN A 489 -18.56 0.32 -3.01
CA ASN A 489 -19.99 0.54 -2.74
C ASN A 489 -20.29 1.16 -1.36
N GLN A 490 -19.27 1.23 -0.49
CA GLN A 490 -19.33 1.92 0.80
C GLN A 490 -17.97 2.60 1.04
N THR A 491 -17.87 3.87 0.72
CA THR A 491 -16.57 4.54 0.59
C THR A 491 -16.02 5.01 1.94
N VAL A 492 -14.71 5.20 2.02
CA VAL A 492 -14.08 5.75 3.23
C VAL A 492 -14.56 7.16 3.55
N GLN A 493 -14.94 7.96 2.53
CA GLN A 493 -15.53 9.29 2.73
C GLN A 493 -16.88 9.23 3.46
N GLN A 494 -17.71 8.23 3.16
CA GLN A 494 -19.00 8.05 3.85
C GLN A 494 -18.79 7.73 5.32
N LEU A 495 -17.87 6.82 5.66
CA LEU A 495 -17.55 6.50 7.05
C LEU A 495 -16.91 7.69 7.77
N ALA A 496 -15.97 8.40 7.12
CA ALA A 496 -15.33 9.58 7.69
C ALA A 496 -16.37 10.63 8.11
N LYS A 497 -17.39 10.87 7.27
CA LYS A 497 -18.50 11.77 7.59
C LYS A 497 -19.28 11.36 8.83
N ILE A 498 -19.58 10.07 8.99
CA ILE A 498 -20.30 9.53 10.18
C ILE A 498 -19.45 9.69 11.45
N MET A 499 -18.13 9.52 11.32
CA MET A 499 -17.19 9.65 12.41
C MET A 499 -16.80 11.10 12.71
N GLU A 500 -17.26 12.08 11.91
CA GLU A 500 -16.86 13.48 12.00
C GLU A 500 -15.34 13.65 11.86
N THR A 501 -14.75 12.97 10.87
CA THR A 501 -13.32 13.01 10.55
C THR A 501 -13.09 13.04 9.03
N ILE A 502 -11.83 12.85 8.62
CA ILE A 502 -11.36 12.84 7.24
C ILE A 502 -11.01 11.42 6.75
N PRO A 503 -11.07 11.13 5.44
CA PRO A 503 -10.76 9.82 4.87
C PRO A 503 -9.36 9.29 5.23
N TYR A 504 -8.41 10.19 5.46
CA TYR A 504 -7.05 9.84 5.90
C TYR A 504 -7.09 8.99 7.18
N GLU A 505 -7.85 9.39 8.19
CA GLU A 505 -7.92 8.69 9.47
C GLU A 505 -8.57 7.30 9.33
N VAL A 506 -9.53 7.15 8.42
CA VAL A 506 -10.18 5.85 8.17
C VAL A 506 -9.21 4.84 7.55
N LEU A 507 -8.36 5.31 6.63
CA LEU A 507 -7.37 4.45 5.98
C LEU A 507 -6.23 4.09 6.93
N THR A 508 -5.73 5.07 7.69
CA THR A 508 -4.60 4.86 8.60
C THR A 508 -4.99 4.17 9.92
N SER A 509 -6.28 4.10 10.27
CA SER A 509 -6.73 3.38 11.47
C SER A 509 -6.67 1.86 11.32
N VAL A 510 -6.58 1.33 10.10
CA VAL A 510 -6.56 -0.12 9.87
C VAL A 510 -5.27 -0.71 10.45
N SER A 511 -5.41 -1.43 11.56
CA SER A 511 -4.29 -1.94 12.36
C SER A 511 -3.42 -2.92 11.58
N GLY A 512 -2.11 -2.94 11.84
CA GLY A 512 -1.16 -3.89 11.24
C GLY A 512 -1.49 -5.37 11.47
N ARG A 513 -2.38 -5.68 12.43
CA ARG A 513 -2.88 -7.06 12.65
C ARG A 513 -3.79 -7.55 11.53
N VAL A 514 -4.48 -6.64 10.84
CA VAL A 514 -5.31 -6.97 9.67
C VAL A 514 -4.41 -7.46 8.53
N LYS A 515 -4.79 -8.55 7.87
CA LYS A 515 -4.03 -9.09 6.74
C LYS A 515 -4.17 -8.17 5.53
N ARG A 516 -3.06 -7.75 4.92
CA ARG A 516 -3.08 -7.06 3.60
C ARG A 516 -2.98 -8.08 2.49
N VAL A 517 -3.81 -7.93 1.47
CA VAL A 517 -3.75 -8.72 0.24
C VAL A 517 -3.72 -7.76 -0.93
N TYR A 518 -2.64 -7.80 -1.72
CA TYR A 518 -2.48 -6.98 -2.90
C TYR A 518 -2.96 -7.75 -4.12
N LEU A 519 -3.79 -7.13 -4.95
CA LEU A 519 -4.46 -7.74 -6.09
C LEU A 519 -3.97 -7.09 -7.39
N GLN A 520 -3.63 -7.92 -8.37
CA GLN A 520 -3.28 -7.49 -9.73
C GLN A 520 -3.81 -8.49 -10.78
N GLU A 521 -4.39 -7.97 -11.88
CA GLU A 521 -4.97 -8.74 -12.99
C GLU A 521 -4.05 -8.94 -14.20
#